data_AF-A0AA51FE58-F1
#
_entry.id   AF-A0AA51FE58-F1
#
_cell.length_a   1.000
_cell.length_b   1.000
_cell.length_c   1.000
_cell.angle_alpha   90.00
_cell.angle_beta   90.00
_cell.angle_gamma   90.00
#
_symmetry.space_group_name_H-M   'P 1'
#
loop_
_entity.id
_entity.type
_entity.pdbx_description
1 polymer ?
#
loop_
_entity_poly.entity_id
_entity_poly.type
_entity_poly.pdbx_seq_one_letter_code
_entity_poly.pdbx_strand_id
1 'polypeptide(L)' 'NTQYARLVEVVGAHDLGVGITLGAHQSIGFKGILLFGDERQRKHYLPRVTGGEYAAFCLTEPSSGSDAG' A
#
# COMPACT_ATOMS: atom_id res chain seq x y z
N ASN A 1 -11.82 -2.09 -8.28
CA ASN A 1 -10.54 -1.89 -9.00
C ASN A 1 -10.62 -0.87 -10.14
N THR A 2 -11.66 -0.84 -10.98
CA THR A 2 -11.71 0.09 -12.13
C THR A 2 -11.72 1.57 -11.76
N GLN A 3 -12.47 1.98 -10.74
CA GLN A 3 -12.44 3.37 -10.24
C GLN A 3 -11.05 3.77 -9.71
N TYR A 4 -10.41 2.88 -8.95
CA TYR A 4 -9.06 3.08 -8.45
C TYR A 4 -8.06 3.28 -9.59
N ALA A 5 -8.13 2.44 -10.64
CA ALA A 5 -7.25 2.57 -11.80
C ALA A 5 -7.39 3.93 -12.49
N ARG A 6 -8.62 4.45 -12.65
CA ARG A 6 -8.84 5.76 -13.26
C ARG A 6 -8.19 6.90 -12.45
N LEU A 7 -8.26 6.84 -11.13
CA LEU A 7 -7.64 7.84 -10.26
C LEU A 7 -6.12 7.73 -10.26
N VAL A 8 -5.57 6.51 -10.24
CA VAL A 8 -4.13 6.28 -10.33
C VAL A 8 -3.56 6.76 -11.66
N GLU A 9 -4.30 6.61 -12.77
CA GLU A 9 -3.91 7.18 -14.07
C GLU A 9 -3.74 8.71 -13.99
N VAL A 10 -4.67 9.41 -13.34
CA VAL A 10 -4.57 10.86 -13.13
C VAL A 10 -3.33 11.20 -12.31
N VAL A 11 -3.08 10.52 -11.19
CA VAL A 11 -1.89 10.77 -10.36
C VAL A 11 -0.61 10.53 -11.18
N GLY A 12 -0.53 9.39 -11.86
CA GLY A 12 0.65 9.02 -12.64
C GLY A 12 0.91 9.95 -13.83
N ALA A 13 -0.12 10.54 -14.41
CA ALA A 13 0.02 11.54 -15.46
C ALA A 13 0.59 12.88 -14.97
N HIS A 14 0.55 13.15 -13.66
CA HIS A 14 1.02 14.41 -13.07
C HIS A 14 2.33 14.25 -12.30
N ASP A 15 2.43 13.26 -11.41
CA ASP A 15 3.61 13.02 -10.59
C ASP A 15 3.73 11.54 -10.16
N LEU A 16 4.75 10.86 -10.68
CA LEU A 16 5.03 9.47 -10.34
C LEU A 16 5.68 9.29 -8.98
N GLY A 17 6.40 10.29 -8.45
CA GLY A 17 6.93 10.26 -7.08
C GLY A 17 5.78 10.20 -6.06
N VAL A 18 4.79 11.08 -6.22
CA VAL A 18 3.55 11.04 -5.43
C VAL A 18 2.80 9.73 -5.65
N GLY A 19 2.71 9.28 -6.90
CA GLY A 19 2.10 7.99 -7.25
C GLY A 19 2.73 6.81 -6.51
N ILE A 20 4.06 6.74 -6.43
CA ILE A 20 4.78 5.70 -5.70
C ILE A 20 4.56 5.83 -4.18
N THR A 21 4.60 7.03 -3.60
CA THR A 21 4.31 7.21 -2.17
C THR A 21 2.91 6.69 -1.82
N LEU A 22 1.89 7.05 -2.61
CA LEU A 22 0.52 6.58 -2.40
C LEU A 22 0.37 5.07 -2.65
N GLY A 23 1.02 4.55 -3.69
CA GLY A 23 0.98 3.13 -4.07
C GLY A 23 1.68 2.23 -3.05
N ALA A 24 2.90 2.59 -2.63
CA ALA A 24 3.64 1.88 -1.61
C ALA A 24 2.84 1.79 -0.30
N HIS A 25 2.15 2.86 0.06
CA HIS A 25 1.28 2.91 1.23
C HIS A 25 0.05 1.99 1.12
N GLN A 26 -0.77 2.10 0.06
CA GLN A 26 -2.09 1.45 0.01
C GLN A 26 -2.17 0.21 -0.88
N SER A 27 -1.38 0.15 -1.96
CA SER A 27 -1.44 -0.94 -2.93
C SER A 27 -0.68 -2.16 -2.43
N ILE A 28 0.37 -1.96 -1.63
CA ILE A 28 1.17 -3.04 -1.03
C ILE A 28 1.35 -2.90 0.49
N GLY A 29 1.50 -1.68 1.04
CA GLY A 29 1.81 -1.45 2.45
C GLY A 29 0.77 -2.00 3.43
N PHE A 30 -0.46 -1.47 3.39
CA PHE A 30 -1.54 -2.01 4.24
C PHE A 30 -2.45 -3.02 3.52
N LYS A 31 -2.19 -3.33 2.24
CA LYS A 31 -3.03 -4.22 1.43
C LYS A 31 -3.24 -5.58 2.08
N GLY A 32 -2.22 -6.13 2.72
CA GLY A 32 -2.30 -7.40 3.45
C GLY A 32 -3.34 -7.38 4.56
N ILE A 33 -3.49 -6.28 5.30
CA ILE A 33 -4.52 -6.14 6.35
C ILE A 33 -5.92 -6.11 5.73
N LEU A 34 -6.07 -5.40 4.60
CA LEU A 34 -7.35 -5.35 3.90
C LEU A 34 -7.79 -6.73 3.40
N LEU A 35 -6.88 -7.48 2.79
CA LEU A 35 -7.17 -8.79 2.19
C LEU A 35 -7.24 -9.92 3.22
N PHE A 36 -6.30 -9.96 4.15
CA PHE A 36 -6.04 -11.14 5.00
C PHE A 36 -6.14 -10.85 6.51
N GLY A 37 -6.22 -9.58 6.92
CA GLY A 37 -6.26 -9.24 8.33
C GLY A 37 -7.50 -9.78 9.04
N ASP A 38 -7.41 -10.14 10.31
CA ASP A 38 -8.59 -10.48 11.11
C ASP A 38 -9.42 -9.22 11.48
N GLU A 39 -10.57 -9.40 12.14
CA GLU A 39 -11.41 -8.27 12.55
C GLU A 39 -10.69 -7.31 13.50
N ARG A 40 -9.86 -7.83 14.41
CA ARG A 40 -9.09 -7.04 15.37
C ARG A 40 -8.03 -6.20 14.66
N GLN A 41 -7.29 -6.79 13.73
CA GLN A 41 -6.28 -6.11 12.92
C GLN A 41 -6.92 -5.03 12.04
N ARG A 42 -8.04 -5.34 11.37
CA ARG A 42 -8.74 -4.36 10.55
C ARG A 42 -9.25 -3.17 11.37
N LYS A 43 -9.91 -3.41 12.51
CA LYS A 43 -10.40 -2.33 13.39
C LYS A 43 -9.28 -1.49 14.00
N HIS A 44 -8.13 -2.08 14.27
CA HIS A 44 -7.01 -1.36 14.88
C HIS A 44 -6.17 -0.58 13.87
N TYR A 45 -5.80 -1.20 12.74
CA TYR A 45 -4.80 -0.62 11.83
C TYR A 45 -5.38 0.20 10.69
N LEU A 46 -6.53 -0.18 10.11
CA LEU A 46 -7.09 0.55 8.97
C LEU A 46 -7.41 2.02 9.30
N PRO A 47 -8.05 2.35 10.46
CA PRO A 47 -8.33 3.74 10.79
C PRO A 47 -7.06 4.60 10.90
N ARG A 48 -5.96 4.02 11.37
CA ARG A 48 -4.67 4.73 11.52
C ARG A 48 -4.07 5.09 10.16
N VAL A 49 -3.97 4.11 9.26
CA VAL A 49 -3.37 4.32 7.93
C VAL A 49 -4.26 5.15 7.01
N THR A 50 -5.58 5.18 7.23
CA THR A 50 -6.47 6.15 6.57
C THR A 50 -6.55 7.50 7.27
N GLY A 51 -6.03 7.59 8.50
CA GLY A 51 -6.12 8.75 9.39
C GLY A 51 -4.90 9.65 9.41
N GLY A 52 -3.92 9.41 8.52
CA GLY A 52 -2.71 10.22 8.39
C GLY A 52 -1.41 9.51 8.80
N GLU A 53 -1.47 8.29 9.32
CA GLU A 53 -0.27 7.46 9.45
C GLU A 53 0.08 6.79 8.12
N TYR A 54 1.37 6.51 7.91
CA TYR A 54 1.86 5.86 6.69
C TYR A 54 2.18 4.37 6.92
N ALA A 55 2.22 3.63 5.82
CA ALA A 55 2.48 2.19 5.80
C ALA A 55 3.51 1.91 4.71
N ALA A 56 4.31 0.87 4.91
CA ALA A 56 5.34 0.42 3.99
C ALA A 56 5.29 -1.09 3.84
N PHE A 57 5.74 -1.59 2.70
CA PHE A 57 5.88 -3.02 2.44
C PHE A 57 7.36 -3.40 2.53
N CYS A 58 7.73 -4.04 3.64
CA CYS A 58 9.11 -4.38 3.96
C CYS A 58 9.38 -5.85 3.66
N LEU A 59 9.57 -6.18 2.38
CA LEU A 59 9.88 -7.55 1.93
C LEU A 59 11.35 -7.72 1.55
N THR A 60 11.89 -6.80 0.75
CA THR A 60 13.26 -6.90 0.22
C THR A 60 14.30 -6.81 1.34
N GLU A 61 15.28 -7.69 1.30
CA GLU A 61 16.43 -7.74 2.20
C GLU A 61 17.74 -7.65 1.39
N PRO A 62 18.90 -7.34 2.01
CA PRO A 62 20.16 -7.24 1.27
C PRO A 62 20.52 -8.47 0.43
N SER A 63 20.12 -9.65 0.86
CA SER A 63 20.36 -10.94 0.18
C SER A 63 19.19 -11.44 -0.67
N SER A 64 18.01 -10.82 -0.57
CA SER A 64 16.77 -11.40 -1.11
C SER A 64 15.90 -10.33 -1.78
N GLY A 65 15.66 -10.50 -3.08
CA GLY A 65 14.90 -9.57 -3.92
C GLY A 65 13.91 -10.32 -4.81
N SER A 66 14.35 -10.71 -6.01
CA SER A 66 13.54 -11.51 -6.93
C SER A 66 13.21 -12.91 -6.36
N ASP A 67 14.13 -13.48 -5.60
CA ASP A 67 13.93 -14.72 -4.85
C ASP A 67 13.54 -14.37 -3.41
N ALA A 68 12.23 -14.23 -3.19
CA ALA A 68 11.68 -13.90 -1.88
C ALA A 68 11.36 -15.18 -1.12
N GLY A 69 12.25 -15.59 -0.21
CA GLY A 69 12.11 -16.79 0.61
C GLY A 69 13.37 -17.17 1.37
#